data_AF-A0A920R379-F1
#
_entry.id   AF-A0A920R379-F1
#
_cell.length_a   1.000
_cell.length_b   1.000
_cell.length_c   1.000
_cell.angle_alpha   90.00
_cell.angle_beta   90.00
_cell.angle_gamma   90.00
#
_symmetry.space_group_name_H-M   'P 1'
#
loop_
_entity.id
_entity.type
_entity.pdbx_description
1 polymer ?
#
loop_
_entity_poly.entity_id
_entity_poly.type
_entity_poly.pdbx_seq_one_letter_code
_entity_poly.pdbx_strand_id
1 'polypeptide(L)'
;MYWSSRDFGTRLPRSCPRLRYIQSIGAGYDQFPLATLKARSISLANATGVKADAVSHHAMGLILALYRELHTGRDNQKRKKPGAA
;
A
#
# COMPACT_ATOMS: atom_id res chain seq x y z
N MET A 1 -7.23 -2.20 -16.95
CA MET A 1 -8.16 -1.07 -16.70
C MET A 1 -7.73 -0.40 -15.39
N TYR A 2 -6.87 0.61 -15.45
CA TYR A 2 -6.41 1.33 -14.26
C TYR A 2 -7.30 2.55 -14.03
N TRP A 3 -8.13 2.49 -13.00
CA TRP A 3 -8.94 3.62 -12.57
C TRP A 3 -8.06 4.62 -11.84
N SER A 4 -8.06 5.87 -12.29
CA SER A 4 -7.36 6.96 -11.62
C SER A 4 -8.21 7.51 -10.49
N SER A 5 -7.56 8.05 -9.47
CA SER A 5 -8.12 8.89 -8.40
C SER A 5 -9.20 9.88 -8.85
N ARG A 6 -9.03 10.47 -10.04
CA ARG A 6 -9.97 11.43 -10.63
C ARG A 6 -11.28 10.80 -11.12
N ASP A 7 -11.27 9.52 -11.48
CA ASP A 7 -12.46 8.81 -11.97
C ASP A 7 -13.50 8.59 -10.86
N PHE A 8 -13.07 8.46 -9.59
CA PHE A 8 -13.95 8.25 -8.44
C PHE A 8 -14.85 9.44 -8.10
N GLY A 9 -14.42 10.67 -8.41
CA GLY A 9 -15.22 11.87 -8.13
C GLY A 9 -16.21 12.22 -9.23
N THR A 10 -15.82 12.04 -10.48
CA THR A 10 -16.53 12.66 -11.59
C THR A 10 -17.10 11.65 -12.59
N ARG A 11 -16.41 10.54 -12.83
CA ARG A 11 -16.76 9.59 -13.89
C ARG A 11 -17.63 8.44 -13.39
N LEU A 12 -17.28 7.86 -12.25
CA LEU A 12 -18.04 6.76 -11.63
C LEU A 12 -19.43 7.20 -11.19
N PRO A 13 -19.64 8.37 -10.57
CA PRO A 13 -20.97 8.80 -10.18
C PRO A 13 -21.90 9.17 -11.35
N ARG A 14 -21.35 9.42 -12.55
CA ARG A 14 -22.14 9.62 -13.78
C ARG A 14 -22.51 8.31 -14.45
N SER A 15 -21.61 7.33 -14.44
CA SER A 15 -21.79 6.04 -15.12
C SER A 15 -22.56 5.03 -14.24
N CYS A 16 -22.49 5.19 -12.92
CA CYS A 16 -23.08 4.29 -11.94
C CYS A 16 -24.03 5.08 -11.00
N PRO A 17 -25.28 5.34 -11.40
CA PRO A 17 -26.22 6.17 -10.63
C PRO A 17 -26.63 5.56 -9.29
N ARG A 18 -26.43 4.25 -9.10
CA ARG A 18 -26.73 3.52 -7.84
C ARG A 18 -25.50 3.29 -6.96
N LEU A 19 -24.36 3.94 -7.26
CA LEU A 19 -23.14 3.76 -6.47
C LEU A 19 -23.32 4.33 -5.06
N ARG A 20 -23.13 3.49 -4.04
CA ARG A 20 -23.27 3.86 -2.62
C ARG A 20 -22.04 3.57 -1.77
N TYR A 21 -21.12 2.73 -2.27
CA TYR A 21 -19.98 2.24 -1.51
C TYR A 21 -18.76 2.04 -2.41
N ILE A 22 -17.59 2.45 -1.93
CA ILE A 22 -16.29 2.23 -2.56
C ILE A 22 -15.38 1.59 -1.52
N GLN A 23 -14.77 0.45 -1.87
CA GLN A 23 -13.73 -0.20 -1.08
C GLN A 23 -12.36 0.05 -1.72
N SER A 24 -11.46 0.70 -0.99
CA SER A 24 -10.04 0.80 -1.32
C SER A 24 -9.24 -0.31 -0.65
N ILE A 25 -8.28 -0.86 -1.37
CA ILE A 25 -7.33 -1.89 -0.90
C ILE A 25 -6.07 -1.28 -0.25
N GLY A 26 -5.89 0.04 -0.34
CA GLY A 26 -4.77 0.76 0.26
C GLY A 26 -5.10 1.31 1.67
N ALA A 27 -4.06 1.66 2.42
CA ALA A 27 -4.22 2.40 3.68
C ALA A 27 -4.50 3.90 3.44
N GLY A 28 -3.95 4.48 2.37
CA GLY A 28 -4.17 5.87 2.00
C GLY A 28 -5.53 6.12 1.36
N TYR A 29 -6.13 7.27 1.67
CA TYR A 29 -7.40 7.73 1.09
C TYR A 29 -7.33 9.17 0.54
N ASP A 30 -6.18 9.83 0.63
CA ASP A 30 -5.98 11.22 0.18
C ASP A 30 -6.22 11.39 -1.32
N GLN A 31 -6.02 10.31 -2.07
CA GLN A 31 -6.24 10.27 -3.50
C GLN A 31 -7.72 10.24 -3.91
N PHE A 32 -8.67 10.16 -2.97
CA PHE A 32 -10.10 10.16 -3.29
C PHE A 32 -10.72 11.56 -3.10
N PRO A 33 -11.63 12.00 -3.98
CA PRO A 33 -12.32 13.29 -3.86
C PRO A 33 -13.43 13.22 -2.80
N LEU A 34 -13.02 13.25 -1.52
CA LEU A 34 -13.89 13.06 -0.35
C LEU A 34 -15.10 14.00 -0.32
N ALA A 35 -14.91 15.27 -0.73
CA ALA A 35 -15.99 16.25 -0.78
C ALA A 35 -17.11 15.84 -1.75
N THR A 36 -16.75 15.29 -2.92
CA THR A 36 -17.71 14.84 -3.93
C THR A 36 -18.42 13.56 -3.51
N LEU A 37 -17.68 12.63 -2.88
CA LEU A 37 -18.26 11.39 -2.34
C LEU A 37 -19.25 11.70 -1.20
N LYS A 38 -18.88 12.61 -0.30
CA LYS A 38 -19.73 13.06 0.81
C LYS A 38 -21.00 13.75 0.31
N ALA A 39 -20.90 14.65 -0.68
CA ALA A 39 -22.05 15.34 -1.27
C ALA A 39 -23.07 14.39 -1.92
N ARG A 40 -22.63 13.20 -2.34
CA ARG A 40 -23.47 12.17 -2.97
C ARG A 40 -23.83 11.01 -2.04
N SER A 41 -23.52 11.13 -0.74
CA SER A 41 -23.75 10.07 0.26
C SER A 41 -23.12 8.72 -0.10
N ILE A 42 -21.94 8.76 -0.72
CA ILE A 42 -21.15 7.57 -1.07
C ILE A 42 -20.13 7.30 0.02
N SER A 43 -20.20 6.12 0.65
CA SER A 43 -19.26 5.70 1.68
C SER A 43 -17.96 5.18 1.06
N LEU A 44 -16.82 5.61 1.61
CA LEU A 44 -15.49 5.13 1.24
C LEU A 44 -14.89 4.38 2.43
N ALA A 45 -14.55 3.11 2.23
CA ALA A 45 -13.78 2.33 3.18
C ALA A 45 -12.38 2.07 2.63
N ASN A 46 -11.39 2.05 3.50
CA ASN A 46 -10.01 1.72 3.17
C ASN A 46 -9.49 0.58 4.06
N ALA A 47 -8.27 0.12 3.81
CA ALA A 47 -7.64 -0.95 4.57
C ALA A 47 -6.68 -0.41 5.64
N THR A 48 -7.00 0.73 6.27
CA THR A 48 -6.17 1.29 7.35
C THR A 48 -6.10 0.31 8.51
N GLY A 49 -4.92 0.19 9.14
CA GLY A 49 -4.73 -0.67 10.31
C GLY A 49 -4.51 -2.15 10.00
N VAL A 50 -5.03 -2.68 8.88
CA VAL A 50 -4.90 -4.12 8.52
C VAL A 50 -3.45 -4.58 8.43
N LYS A 51 -2.54 -3.69 8.04
CA LYS A 51 -1.12 -4.01 7.82
C LYS A 51 -0.19 -3.43 8.90
N ALA A 52 -0.74 -2.92 10.00
CA ALA A 52 0.05 -2.25 11.03
C ALA A 52 1.16 -3.18 11.58
N ASP A 53 0.80 -4.42 11.92
CA ASP A 53 1.75 -5.40 12.43
C ASP A 53 2.78 -5.81 11.38
N ALA A 54 2.36 -6.12 10.15
CA ALA A 54 3.30 -6.52 9.11
C ALA A 54 4.34 -5.43 8.82
N VAL A 55 3.92 -4.17 8.83
CA VAL A 55 4.82 -3.01 8.64
C VAL A 55 5.75 -2.82 9.84
N SER A 56 5.23 -2.94 11.07
CA SER A 56 6.06 -2.77 12.28
C SER A 56 7.13 -3.86 12.40
N HIS A 57 6.78 -5.12 12.16
CA HIS A 57 7.73 -6.24 12.16
C HIS A 57 8.78 -6.06 11.06
N HIS A 58 8.39 -5.62 9.86
CA HIS A 58 9.33 -5.37 8.78
C HIS A 58 10.29 -4.21 9.12
N ALA A 59 9.79 -3.12 9.69
CA ALA A 59 10.61 -1.99 10.13
C ALA A 59 11.65 -2.42 11.18
N MET A 60 11.23 -3.19 12.20
CA MET A 60 12.15 -3.74 13.20
C MET A 60 13.19 -4.68 12.57
N GLY A 61 12.77 -5.52 11.63
CA GLY A 61 13.68 -6.39 10.87
C GLY A 61 14.74 -5.60 10.10
N LEU A 62 14.37 -4.48 9.46
CA LEU A 62 15.30 -3.60 8.76
C LEU A 62 16.28 -2.92 9.72
N ILE A 63 15.81 -2.42 10.87
CA ILE A 63 16.66 -1.81 11.90
C ILE A 63 17.73 -2.80 12.37
N LEU A 64 17.31 -4.02 12.72
CA LEU A 64 18.24 -5.06 13.17
C LEU A 64 19.21 -5.51 12.07
N ALA A 65 18.71 -5.66 10.83
CA ALA A 65 19.53 -6.04 9.69
C ALA A 65 20.60 -5.00 9.34
N LEU A 66 20.29 -3.72 9.52
CA LEU A 66 21.24 -2.63 9.36
C LEU A 66 22.25 -2.62 10.51
N TYR A 67 21.79 -2.67 11.76
CA TYR A 67 22.64 -2.64 12.95
C TYR A 67 23.65 -3.79 13.01
N ARG A 68 23.27 -4.97 12.52
CA ARG A 68 24.13 -6.17 12.47
C ARG A 68 24.87 -6.34 11.15
N GLU A 69 24.80 -5.34 10.26
CA GLU A 69 25.41 -5.36 8.93
C GLU A 69 25.11 -6.65 8.13
N LEU A 70 23.89 -7.18 8.26
CA LEU A 70 23.52 -8.44 7.61
C LEU A 70 23.63 -8.36 6.08
N HIS A 71 23.46 -7.16 5.52
CA HIS A 71 23.65 -6.90 4.09
C HIS A 71 25.12 -7.13 3.67
N THR A 72 26.08 -6.58 4.42
CA THR A 72 27.52 -6.80 4.20
C THR A 72 27.90 -8.26 4.39
N GLY A 73 27.41 -8.89 5.47
CA GLY A 73 27.64 -10.31 5.75
C GLY A 73 27.13 -11.21 4.61
N ARG A 74 25.92 -10.96 4.11
CA ARG A 74 25.32 -11.66 2.95
C ARG A 74 26.19 -11.52 1.70
N ASP A 75 26.67 -10.31 1.41
CA ASP A 75 27.46 -10.06 0.20
C ASP A 75 28.85 -10.69 0.29
N ASN A 76 29.47 -10.69 1.48
CA ASN A 76 30.72 -11.39 1.74
C ASN A 76 30.58 -12.91 1.60
N GLN A 77 29.48 -13.50 2.07
CA GLN A 77 29.19 -14.93 1.87
C GLN A 77 29.01 -15.29 0.40
N LYS A 78 28.36 -14.43 -0.39
CA LYS A 78 28.25 -14.62 -1.85
C LYS A 78 29.61 -14.56 -2.54
N ARG A 79 30.48 -13.63 -2.15
CA ARG A 79 31.85 -13.49 -2.68
C ARG A 79 32.73 -14.70 -2.33
N LYS A 80 32.49 -15.33 -1.17
CA LYS A 80 33.26 -16.48 -0.68
C LYS A 80 32.91 -17.82 -1.37
N LYS A 81 31.98 -17.84 -2.35
CA LYS A 81 31.81 -18.99 -3.25
C LYS A 81 32.67 -18.86 -4.53
N PRO A 82 33.95 -19.25 -4.47
CA PRO A 82 34.60 -19.95 -5.57
C PRO A 82 35.06 -21.34 -5.12
N GLY A 83 34.58 -22.40 -5.79
CA GLY A 83 35.11 -23.76 -5.66
C GLY A 83 34.41 -24.67 -4.66
N ALA A 84 33.28 -25.27 -5.05
CA ALA A 84 33.01 -26.67 -4.70
C ALA A 84 33.43 -27.49 -5.92
N ALA A 85 34.72 -27.80 -5.98
CA ALA A 85 35.35 -28.79 -6.84
C ALA A 85 36.33 -29.55 -5.95
#